data_AF-A0A246B7U6-F1
#
_entry.id   AF-A0A246B7U6-F1
#
_cell.length_a   1.000
_cell.length_b   1.000
_cell.length_c   1.000
_cell.angle_alpha   90.00
_cell.angle_beta   90.00
_cell.angle_gamma   90.00
#
_symmetry.space_group_name_H-M   'P 1'
#
loop_
_entity.id
_entity.type
_entity.pdbx_description
1 polymer ?
#
loop_
_entity_poly.entity_id
_entity_poly.type
_entity_poly.pdbx_seq_one_letter_code
_entity_poly.pdbx_strand_id
1 'polypeptide(L)'
;MVASLIIGFAMFLGLMIGHWLEMKSAYWIPVSALAILQGKDLFHSWQRNLHRIIGTLLGIGITWLLLSAKPSGLELVFLIAGLQFIVEVLVVRNYGLAVIFITPLTIFLAENATGLFTDVNELMEARILDTVIGSLIGVSVGWILHHKILVTKLEKQLRSAQIQWRRK
;
A
#
# COMPACT_ATOMS: atom_id res chain seq x y z
N MET A 1 16.99 8.91 11.12
CA MET A 1 17.24 9.93 10.08
C MET A 1 17.49 9.30 8.71
N VAL A 2 18.47 8.39 8.56
CA VAL A 2 18.79 7.75 7.26
C VAL A 2 17.66 6.85 6.74
N ALA A 3 17.03 6.04 7.59
CA ALA A 3 15.87 5.24 7.20
C ALA A 3 14.70 6.10 6.67
N SER A 4 14.42 7.23 7.33
CA SER A 4 13.38 8.19 6.91
C SER A 4 13.66 8.81 5.53
N LEU A 5 14.93 9.10 5.23
CA LEU A 5 15.37 9.60 3.91
C LEU A 5 15.21 8.54 2.81
N ILE A 6 15.57 7.29 3.09
CA ILE A 6 15.43 6.17 2.14
C ILE A 6 13.94 5.92 1.84
N ILE A 7 13.10 5.90 2.87
CA ILE A 7 11.64 5.73 2.71
C ILE A 7 11.07 6.90 1.92
N GLY A 8 11.41 8.14 2.27
CA GLY A 8 10.94 9.34 1.55
C GLY A 8 11.32 9.33 0.07
N PHE A 9 12.57 8.97 -0.25
CA PHE A 9 13.03 8.86 -1.64
C PHE A 9 12.32 7.75 -2.41
N ALA A 10 12.08 6.60 -1.78
CA ALA A 10 11.32 5.51 -2.40
C ALA A 10 9.86 5.88 -2.65
N MET A 11 9.21 6.62 -1.74
CA MET A 11 7.85 7.12 -1.95
C MET A 11 7.80 8.14 -3.10
N PHE A 12 8.80 9.03 -3.16
CA PHE A 12 8.94 9.99 -4.25
C PHE A 12 9.09 9.30 -5.61
N LEU A 13 9.97 8.29 -5.71
CA LEU A 13 10.13 7.50 -6.93
C LEU A 13 8.85 6.74 -7.30
N GLY A 14 8.16 6.14 -6.32
CA GLY A 14 6.90 5.44 -6.56
C GLY A 14 5.82 6.36 -7.13
N LEU A 15 5.69 7.58 -6.60
CA LEU A 15 4.79 8.60 -7.12
C LEU A 15 5.21 9.08 -8.52
N MET A 16 6.51 9.31 -8.74
CA MET A 16 7.03 9.70 -10.06
C MET A 16 6.71 8.65 -11.12
N ILE A 17 6.94 7.37 -10.83
CA ILE A 17 6.65 6.26 -11.74
C ILE A 17 5.14 6.18 -12.01
N GLY A 18 4.30 6.29 -10.97
CA GLY A 18 2.85 6.29 -11.13
C GLY A 18 2.33 7.43 -12.01
N HIS A 19 2.89 8.63 -11.86
CA HIS A 19 2.55 9.78 -12.72
C HIS A 19 3.05 9.59 -14.15
N TRP A 20 4.24 9.03 -14.34
CA TRP A 20 4.83 8.80 -15.66
C TRP A 20 4.09 7.72 -16.46
N LEU A 21 3.45 6.79 -15.76
CA LEU A 21 2.59 5.75 -16.33
C LEU A 21 1.12 6.22 -16.50
N GLU A 22 0.83 7.51 -16.30
CA GLU A 22 -0.53 8.09 -16.36
C GLU A 22 -1.57 7.34 -15.50
N MET A 23 -1.12 6.70 -14.41
CA MET A 23 -2.02 5.93 -13.55
C MET A 23 -2.92 6.89 -12.79
N LYS A 24 -4.24 6.83 -13.04
CA LYS A 24 -5.27 7.57 -12.30
C LYS A 24 -5.19 7.35 -10.77
N SER A 25 -4.53 6.27 -10.34
CA SER A 25 -4.40 5.82 -8.95
C SER A 25 -3.01 6.01 -8.34
N ALA A 26 -2.11 6.81 -8.92
CA ALA A 26 -0.70 6.89 -8.52
C ALA A 26 -0.44 7.08 -7.00
N TYR A 27 -1.37 7.72 -6.27
CA TYR A 27 -1.27 7.90 -4.83
C TYR A 27 -1.35 6.61 -4.00
N TRP A 28 -1.85 5.51 -4.56
CA TRP A 28 -1.94 4.21 -3.88
C TRP A 28 -0.60 3.48 -3.80
N ILE A 29 0.33 3.79 -4.70
CA ILE A 29 1.68 3.20 -4.74
C ILE A 29 2.44 3.45 -3.41
N PRO A 30 2.60 4.70 -2.93
CA PRO A 30 3.28 4.96 -1.67
C PRO A 30 2.52 4.42 -0.45
N VAL A 31 1.19 4.49 -0.45
CA VAL A 31 0.35 3.90 0.62
C VAL A 31 0.62 2.39 0.71
N SER A 32 0.77 1.74 -0.45
CA SER A 32 1.05 0.32 -0.53
C SER A 32 2.42 -0.06 0.00
N ALA A 33 3.44 0.68 -0.42
CA ALA A 33 4.81 0.47 0.03
C ALA A 33 4.98 0.76 1.55
N LEU A 34 4.37 1.82 2.07
CA LEU A 34 4.41 2.14 3.51
C LEU A 34 3.78 1.05 4.36
N ALA A 35 2.67 0.47 3.92
CA ALA A 35 2.02 -0.58 4.70
C ALA A 35 2.93 -1.82 4.89
N ILE A 36 3.74 -2.16 3.88
CA ILE A 36 4.71 -3.26 3.95
C ILE A 36 5.85 -2.90 4.92
N LEU A 37 6.37 -1.67 4.83
CA LEU A 37 7.49 -1.18 5.62
C LEU A 37 7.18 -1.00 7.12
N GLN A 38 5.90 -0.98 7.52
CA GLN A 38 5.53 -0.99 8.94
C GLN A 38 5.82 -2.35 9.65
N GLY A 39 6.21 -3.40 8.93
CA GLY A 39 6.61 -4.68 9.52
C GLY A 39 8.00 -4.58 10.18
N LYS A 40 8.10 -4.83 11.49
CA LYS A 40 9.36 -4.77 12.26
C LYS A 40 10.43 -5.79 11.84
N ASP A 41 10.06 -6.91 11.20
CA ASP A 41 10.99 -7.97 10.78
C ASP A 41 10.79 -8.39 9.30
N LEU A 42 11.86 -8.85 8.64
CA LEU A 42 11.84 -9.35 7.23
C LEU A 42 10.81 -10.44 6.97
N PHE A 43 10.69 -11.40 7.90
CA PHE A 43 9.74 -12.51 7.77
C PHE A 43 8.30 -12.00 7.85
N HIS A 44 8.04 -11.05 8.75
CA HIS A 44 6.75 -10.38 8.88
C HIS A 44 6.44 -9.48 7.67
N SER A 45 7.44 -8.80 7.09
CA SER A 45 7.27 -8.01 5.87
C SER A 45 6.96 -8.87 4.65
N TRP A 46 7.64 -10.01 4.49
CA TRP A 46 7.37 -10.97 3.41
C TRP A 46 5.98 -11.60 3.53
N GLN A 47 5.63 -12.04 4.74
CA GLN A 47 4.32 -12.63 5.02
C GLN A 47 3.18 -11.61 4.84
N ARG A 48 3.40 -10.33 5.20
CA ARG A 48 2.45 -9.24 4.90
C ARG A 48 2.35 -8.95 3.41
N ASN A 49 3.43 -9.11 2.65
CA ASN A 49 3.40 -8.93 1.20
C ASN A 49 2.56 -10.01 0.52
N LEU A 50 2.76 -11.27 0.91
CA LEU A 50 1.94 -12.39 0.43
C LEU A 50 0.47 -12.25 0.84
N HIS A 51 0.23 -11.91 2.11
CA HIS A 51 -1.12 -11.63 2.61
C HIS A 51 -1.79 -10.47 1.86
N ARG A 52 -1.02 -9.50 1.39
CA ARG A 52 -1.54 -8.36 0.64
C ARG A 52 -1.94 -8.77 -0.77
N ILE A 53 -1.08 -9.50 -1.49
CA ILE A 53 -1.40 -9.99 -2.83
C ILE A 53 -2.61 -10.93 -2.79
N ILE A 54 -2.57 -11.94 -1.92
CA ILE A 54 -3.68 -12.90 -1.75
C ILE A 54 -4.94 -12.18 -1.24
N GLY A 55 -4.77 -11.26 -0.30
CA GLY A 55 -5.86 -10.49 0.28
C GLY A 55 -6.56 -9.61 -0.74
N THR A 56 -5.80 -8.93 -1.61
CA THR A 56 -6.37 -8.13 -2.69
C THR A 56 -7.09 -9.00 -3.71
N LEU A 57 -6.54 -10.15 -4.11
CA LEU A 57 -7.23 -11.07 -5.03
C LEU A 57 -8.54 -11.59 -4.46
N LEU A 58 -8.54 -12.03 -3.19
CA LEU A 58 -9.77 -12.47 -2.51
C LEU A 58 -10.77 -11.32 -2.33
N GLY A 59 -10.27 -10.13 -1.98
CA GLY A 59 -11.08 -8.93 -1.82
C GLY A 59 -11.74 -8.47 -3.11
N ILE A 60 -11.05 -8.59 -4.24
CA ILE A 60 -11.61 -8.36 -5.59
C ILE A 60 -12.74 -9.35 -5.88
N GLY A 61 -12.57 -10.63 -5.55
CA GLY A 61 -13.64 -11.63 -5.67
C GLY A 61 -14.86 -11.29 -4.82
N ILE A 62 -14.65 -10.84 -3.58
CA ILE A 62 -15.72 -10.36 -2.69
C ILE A 62 -16.39 -9.11 -3.26
N THR A 63 -15.60 -8.19 -3.84
CA THR A 63 -16.13 -6.98 -4.47
C THR A 63 -17.05 -7.35 -5.62
N TRP A 64 -16.63 -8.27 -6.49
CA TRP A 64 -17.45 -8.76 -7.60
C TRP A 64 -18.77 -9.38 -7.12
N LEU A 65 -18.71 -10.19 -6.05
CA LEU A 65 -19.90 -10.79 -5.43
C LEU A 65 -20.85 -9.73 -4.85
N LEU A 66 -20.31 -8.75 -4.11
CA LEU A 66 -21.08 -7.69 -3.48
C LEU A 66 -21.69 -6.73 -4.52
N LEU A 67 -20.98 -6.43 -5.61
CA LEU A 67 -21.49 -5.63 -6.72
C LEU A 67 -22.58 -6.35 -7.51
N SER A 68 -22.50 -7.67 -7.61
CA SER A 68 -23.57 -8.47 -8.22
C SER A 68 -24.92 -8.32 -7.50
N ALA A 69 -24.89 -7.99 -6.20
CA ALA A 69 -26.09 -7.70 -5.42
C ALA A 69 -26.69 -6.30 -5.68
N LYS A 70 -26.00 -5.43 -6.44
CA LYS A 70 -26.42 -4.04 -6.77
C LYS A 70 -26.95 -3.26 -5.55
N PRO A 71 -26.18 -3.16 -4.45
CA PRO A 71 -26.62 -2.47 -3.24
C PRO A 71 -26.93 -1.00 -3.55
N SER A 72 -28.08 -0.50 -3.08
CA SER A 72 -28.52 0.87 -3.39
C SER A 72 -28.85 1.69 -2.13
N GLY A 73 -28.51 2.98 -2.16
CA GLY A 73 -28.85 3.94 -1.11
C GLY A 73 -28.35 3.54 0.29
N LEU A 74 -29.27 3.21 1.19
CA LEU A 74 -28.97 2.85 2.58
C LEU A 74 -28.23 1.51 2.73
N GLU A 75 -28.47 0.55 1.83
CA GLU A 75 -27.81 -0.76 1.87
C GLU A 75 -26.29 -0.62 1.68
N LEU A 76 -25.88 0.28 0.79
CA LEU A 76 -24.47 0.59 0.57
C LEU A 76 -23.82 1.20 1.81
N VAL A 77 -24.54 2.07 2.53
CA VAL A 77 -24.04 2.70 3.76
C VAL A 77 -23.78 1.64 4.84
N PHE A 78 -24.73 0.72 5.05
CA PHE A 78 -24.55 -0.38 6.01
C PHE A 78 -23.44 -1.34 5.57
N LEU A 79 -23.30 -1.60 4.27
CA LEU A 79 -22.22 -2.43 3.75
C LEU A 79 -20.85 -1.80 4.00
N ILE A 80 -20.67 -0.52 3.66
CA ILE A 80 -19.42 0.23 3.90
C ILE A 80 -19.11 0.28 5.40
N ALA A 81 -20.10 0.59 6.23
CA ALA A 81 -19.93 0.63 7.68
C ALA A 81 -19.52 -0.73 8.26
N GLY A 82 -20.15 -1.82 7.79
CA GLY A 82 -19.81 -3.18 8.19
C GLY A 82 -18.40 -3.58 7.76
N LEU A 83 -18.03 -3.28 6.51
CA LEU A 83 -16.68 -3.51 6.00
C LEU A 83 -15.64 -2.72 6.80
N GLN A 84 -15.88 -1.44 7.06
CA GLN A 84 -15.01 -0.58 7.87
C GLN A 84 -14.82 -1.15 9.29
N PHE A 85 -15.91 -1.59 9.93
CA PHE A 85 -15.84 -2.19 11.26
C PHE A 85 -14.99 -3.45 11.28
N ILE A 86 -15.20 -4.34 10.31
CA ILE A 86 -14.42 -5.58 10.16
C ILE A 86 -12.93 -5.26 9.96
N VAL A 87 -12.63 -4.26 9.12
CA VAL A 87 -11.24 -3.81 8.89
C VAL A 87 -10.60 -3.32 10.18
N GLU A 88 -11.27 -2.48 10.97
CA GLU A 88 -10.71 -1.93 12.21
C GLU A 88 -10.41 -3.01 13.25
N VAL A 89 -11.29 -4.01 13.35
CA VAL A 89 -11.10 -5.16 14.26
C VAL A 89 -9.96 -6.07 13.78
N LEU A 90 -9.88 -6.32 12.47
CA LEU A 90 -8.92 -7.26 11.91
C LEU A 90 -7.53 -6.65 11.73
N VAL A 91 -7.40 -5.34 11.49
CA VAL A 91 -6.09 -4.73 11.19
C VAL A 91 -5.10 -4.91 12.35
N VAL A 92 -5.60 -4.90 13.58
CA VAL A 92 -4.80 -5.10 14.80
C VAL A 92 -4.50 -6.58 15.04
N ARG A 93 -5.38 -7.49 14.62
CA ARG A 93 -5.35 -8.92 14.98
C ARG A 93 -4.74 -9.82 13.89
N ASN A 94 -5.12 -9.60 12.64
CA ASN A 94 -4.58 -10.27 11.47
C ASN A 94 -4.66 -9.37 10.24
N TYR A 95 -3.55 -8.71 9.95
CA TYR A 95 -3.43 -7.79 8.82
C TYR A 95 -3.78 -8.42 7.47
N GLY A 96 -3.51 -9.70 7.25
CA GLY A 96 -3.81 -10.36 5.98
C GLY A 96 -5.30 -10.53 5.74
N LEU A 97 -6.04 -10.89 6.80
CA LEU A 97 -7.49 -10.91 6.74
C LEU A 97 -8.07 -9.50 6.59
N ALA A 98 -7.45 -8.49 7.21
CA ALA A 98 -7.89 -7.10 7.06
C ALA A 98 -7.81 -6.63 5.59
N VAL A 99 -6.72 -6.95 4.87
CA VAL A 99 -6.54 -6.53 3.46
C VAL A 99 -7.64 -7.08 2.54
N ILE A 100 -8.17 -8.27 2.83
CA ILE A 100 -9.31 -8.85 2.11
C ILE A 100 -10.51 -7.90 2.13
N PHE A 101 -10.79 -7.26 3.26
CA PHE A 101 -11.94 -6.36 3.42
C PHE A 101 -11.62 -4.90 3.08
N ILE A 102 -10.36 -4.48 3.20
CA ILE A 102 -9.92 -3.14 2.76
C ILE A 102 -10.15 -2.97 1.26
N THR A 103 -9.89 -4.00 0.46
CA THR A 103 -10.02 -3.94 -1.01
C THR A 103 -11.44 -3.57 -1.46
N PRO A 104 -12.51 -4.33 -1.12
CA PRO A 104 -13.88 -3.97 -1.48
C PRO A 104 -14.30 -2.63 -0.90
N LEU A 105 -13.93 -2.33 0.35
CA LEU A 105 -14.23 -1.04 0.97
C LEU A 105 -13.68 0.14 0.15
N THR A 106 -12.42 0.06 -0.28
CA THR A 106 -11.80 1.12 -1.07
C THR A 106 -12.40 1.24 -2.47
N ILE A 107 -12.82 0.13 -3.09
CA ILE A 107 -13.48 0.14 -4.39
C ILE A 107 -14.86 0.80 -4.28
N PHE A 108 -15.68 0.40 -3.31
CA PHE A 108 -16.99 1.01 -3.05
C PHE A 108 -16.89 2.50 -2.76
N LEU A 109 -15.92 2.91 -1.94
CA LEU A 109 -15.67 4.33 -1.66
C LEU A 109 -15.21 5.08 -2.92
N ALA A 110 -14.30 4.54 -3.72
CA ALA A 110 -13.79 5.23 -4.91
C ALA A 110 -14.85 5.40 -6.00
N GLU A 111 -15.62 4.33 -6.28
CA GLU A 111 -16.74 4.34 -7.22
C GLU A 111 -17.79 5.40 -6.84
N ASN A 112 -18.20 5.42 -5.56
CA ASN A 112 -19.33 6.26 -5.11
C ASN A 112 -18.94 7.67 -4.67
N ALA A 113 -17.68 7.93 -4.29
CA ALA A 113 -17.26 9.26 -3.81
C ALA A 113 -16.81 10.20 -4.93
N THR A 114 -16.24 9.66 -6.02
CA THR A 114 -15.53 10.51 -7.00
C THR A 114 -16.00 10.36 -8.44
N GLY A 115 -16.66 9.25 -8.81
CA GLY A 115 -17.02 8.98 -10.21
C GLY A 115 -15.82 8.99 -11.17
N LEU A 116 -14.58 8.92 -10.65
CA LEU A 116 -13.32 9.04 -11.41
C LEU A 116 -13.10 7.89 -12.39
N PHE A 117 -13.75 6.76 -12.14
CA PHE A 117 -13.70 5.56 -12.97
C PHE A 117 -15.10 5.30 -13.52
N THR A 118 -15.20 5.26 -14.84
CA THR A 118 -16.45 5.04 -15.56
C THR A 118 -16.83 3.55 -15.59
N ASP A 119 -15.86 2.67 -15.37
CA ASP A 119 -16.02 1.23 -15.28
C ASP A 119 -15.33 0.69 -14.01
N VAL A 120 -16.07 -0.09 -13.22
CA VAL A 120 -15.56 -0.79 -12.04
C VAL A 120 -14.43 -1.74 -12.40
N ASN A 121 -14.47 -2.36 -13.59
CA ASN A 121 -13.44 -3.29 -14.02
C ASN A 121 -12.09 -2.58 -14.20
N GLU A 122 -12.09 -1.36 -14.75
CA GLU A 122 -10.88 -0.53 -14.88
C GLU A 122 -10.28 -0.20 -13.51
N LEU A 123 -11.13 0.06 -12.50
CA LEU A 123 -10.70 0.29 -11.13
C LEU A 123 -10.15 -0.98 -10.47
N MET A 124 -10.75 -2.15 -10.73
CA MET A 124 -10.27 -3.44 -10.22
C MET A 124 -8.89 -3.78 -10.82
N GLU A 125 -8.70 -3.58 -12.12
CA GLU A 125 -7.41 -3.78 -12.79
C GLU A 125 -6.33 -2.84 -12.25
N ALA A 126 -6.67 -1.56 -12.09
CA ALA A 126 -5.75 -0.58 -11.49
C ALA A 126 -5.31 -1.00 -10.08
N ARG A 127 -6.22 -1.56 -9.26
CA ARG A 127 -5.89 -2.06 -7.90
C ARG A 127 -4.91 -3.23 -7.92
N ILE A 128 -5.03 -4.13 -8.88
CA ILE A 128 -4.10 -5.25 -9.05
C ILE A 128 -2.71 -4.68 -9.38
N LEU A 129 -2.63 -3.79 -10.36
CA LEU A 129 -1.37 -3.17 -10.78
C LEU A 129 -0.72 -2.37 -9.65
N ASP A 130 -1.48 -1.53 -8.95
CA ASP A 130 -1.01 -0.74 -7.81
C ASP A 130 -0.46 -1.64 -6.70
N THR A 131 -1.16 -2.75 -6.43
CA THR A 131 -0.74 -3.71 -5.42
C THR A 131 0.55 -4.41 -5.82
N VAL A 132 0.67 -4.87 -7.07
CA VAL A 132 1.88 -5.52 -7.58
C VAL A 132 3.08 -4.56 -7.53
N ILE A 133 2.93 -3.35 -8.05
CA ILE A 133 4.00 -2.34 -8.07
C ILE A 133 4.38 -1.93 -6.65
N GLY A 134 3.39 -1.63 -5.80
CA GLY A 134 3.61 -1.27 -4.41
C GLY A 134 4.26 -2.40 -3.59
N SER A 135 3.89 -3.65 -3.89
CA SER A 135 4.48 -4.87 -3.33
C SER A 135 5.95 -5.02 -3.70
N LEU A 136 6.27 -4.87 -4.99
CA LEU A 136 7.65 -4.92 -5.49
C LEU A 136 8.51 -3.84 -4.83
N ILE A 137 8.05 -2.58 -4.83
CA ILE A 137 8.75 -1.47 -4.18
C ILE A 137 8.94 -1.75 -2.69
N GLY A 138 7.90 -2.22 -2.00
CA GLY A 138 7.96 -2.55 -0.58
C GLY A 138 8.97 -3.64 -0.24
N VAL A 139 9.05 -4.72 -1.05
CA VAL A 139 10.09 -5.76 -0.91
C VAL A 139 11.47 -5.16 -1.14
N SER A 140 11.66 -4.42 -2.23
CA SER A 140 12.96 -3.85 -2.59
C SER A 140 13.49 -2.91 -1.50
N VAL A 141 12.63 -2.02 -0.98
CA VAL A 141 13.01 -1.09 0.10
C VAL A 141 13.24 -1.83 1.41
N GLY A 142 12.40 -2.80 1.76
CA GLY A 142 12.58 -3.64 2.94
C GLY A 142 13.88 -4.43 2.91
N TRP A 143 14.26 -4.95 1.74
CA TRP A 143 15.53 -5.64 1.52
C TRP A 143 16.73 -4.72 1.68
N ILE A 144 16.69 -3.52 1.09
CA ILE A 144 17.75 -2.50 1.22
C ILE A 144 17.93 -2.06 2.68
N LEU A 145 16.84 -1.82 3.40
CA LEU A 145 16.90 -1.40 4.81
C LEU A 145 17.45 -2.49 5.72
N HIS A 146 17.17 -3.76 5.41
CA HIS A 146 17.65 -4.87 6.22
C HIS A 146 19.07 -5.33 5.86
N HIS A 147 19.56 -5.03 4.66
CA HIS A 147 20.96 -5.22 4.31
C HIS A 147 21.81 -4.13 4.99
N LYS A 148 22.14 -4.36 6.28
CA LYS A 148 22.87 -3.44 7.16
C LYS A 148 24.11 -2.83 6.51
N ILE A 149 24.76 -3.51 5.56
CA ILE A 149 25.95 -3.01 4.85
C ILE A 149 25.68 -1.68 4.15
N LEU A 150 24.55 -1.52 3.45
CA LEU A 150 24.21 -0.30 2.70
C LEU A 150 23.83 0.85 3.65
N VAL A 151 22.98 0.55 4.63
CA VAL A 151 22.54 1.53 5.64
C VAL A 151 23.73 2.02 6.48
N THR A 152 24.63 1.12 6.88
CA THR A 152 25.82 1.48 7.67
C THR A 152 26.84 2.28 6.85
N LYS A 153 26.98 2.01 5.54
CA LYS A 153 27.83 2.81 4.63
C LYS A 153 27.31 4.23 4.48
N LEU A 154 26.00 4.39 4.25
CA LEU A 154 25.34 5.69 4.13
C LEU A 154 25.40 6.47 5.45
N GLU A 155 25.19 5.81 6.59
CA GLU A 155 25.35 6.43 7.91
C GLU A 155 26.79 6.92 8.16
N LYS A 156 27.80 6.13 7.77
CA LYS A 156 29.20 6.55 7.88
C LYS A 156 29.50 7.78 7.02
N GLN A 157 29.02 7.82 5.78
CA GLN A 157 29.24 8.95 4.88
C GLN A 157 28.54 10.23 5.37
N LEU A 158 27.31 10.12 5.86
CA LEU A 158 26.57 11.25 6.42
C LEU A 158 27.22 11.79 7.69
N ARG A 159 27.72 10.91 8.58
CA ARG A 159 28.50 11.35 9.76
C ARG A 159 29.79 12.06 9.36
N SER A 160 30.53 11.56 8.37
CA SER A 160 31.75 12.25 7.91
C SER A 160 31.46 13.61 7.29
N ALA A 161 30.37 13.75 6.53
CA ALA A 161 29.95 15.02 5.94
C ALA A 161 29.51 16.02 7.02
N GLN A 162 28.77 15.59 8.04
CA GLN A 162 28.38 16.43 9.17
C GLN A 162 29.59 16.92 9.99
N ILE A 163 30.60 16.06 10.20
CA ILE A 163 31.83 16.43 10.92
C ILE A 163 32.66 17.45 10.12
N GLN A 164 32.72 17.32 8.79
CA GLN A 164 33.38 18.30 7.93
C GLN A 164 32.66 19.66 7.95
N TRP A 165 31.33 19.65 7.95
CA TRP A 165 30.54 20.88 7.93
C TRP A 165 30.55 21.63 9.26
N ARG A 166 30.65 20.92 10.40
CA ARG A 166 30.84 21.52 11.74
C ARG A 166 32.24 22.08 12.00
N ARG A 167 33.22 21.76 11.16
CA ARG A 167 34.62 22.24 11.27
C ARG A 167 34.89 23.50 10.45
N LYS A 168 33.91 23.98 9.68
CA LYS A 168 33.95 25.23 8.91
C LYS A 168 33.08 26.26 9.60
#